data_AF-A0A914TID8-F1
#
_entry.id   AF-A0A914TID8-F1
#
_cell.length_a   1.000
_cell.length_b   1.000
_cell.length_c   1.000
_cell.angle_alpha   90.00
_cell.angle_beta   90.00
_cell.angle_gamma   90.00
#
_symmetry.space_group_name_H-M   'P 1'
#
loop_
_entity.id
_entity.type
_entity.pdbx_description
1 polymer ?
#
loop_
_entity_poly.entity_id
_entity_poly.type
_entity_poly.pdbx_seq_one_letter_code
_entity_poly.pdbx_strand_id
1 'polypeptide(L)'
;MLLIYKNTTTRIRLWLELSLYELKFVKVEDSAKLTADRITRIHAIFQTLTLLLAEKESISTKEWLQKALFYTIELFARILGTNLKECVAELTADLFDESENLLKVDPNVRSEIKPIFIKFIQIGLDDLYNPKSEEFGVLENIKQCLKIFDYIEEEFEKMNKEVIYLRSPIHDMLIDRSPINNAFEILKNVWNMFQETYFESALESGSIETMKSVCLQISSEQEKLKALTDDLKRD
;
A
#
# COMPACT_ATOMS: atom_id res chain seq x y z
N MET A 1 -16.98 23.12 35.35
CA MET A 1 -16.54 21.91 34.63
C MET A 1 -16.81 21.97 33.14
N LEU A 2 -18.05 22.19 32.64
CA LEU A 2 -18.41 22.14 31.20
C LEU A 2 -17.54 22.97 30.23
N LEU A 3 -16.99 24.12 30.64
CA LEU A 3 -16.14 24.98 29.80
C LEU A 3 -14.74 24.40 29.51
N ILE A 4 -14.17 23.65 30.44
CA ILE A 4 -12.86 22.99 30.24
C ILE A 4 -13.01 21.85 29.22
N TYR A 5 -14.12 21.10 29.28
CA TYR A 5 -14.37 19.95 28.41
C TYR A 5 -14.66 20.30 26.95
N LYS A 6 -15.27 21.46 26.68
CA LYS A 6 -15.48 21.95 25.31
C LYS A 6 -14.15 22.27 24.62
N ASN A 7 -13.20 22.81 25.40
CA ASN A 7 -11.86 23.15 24.92
C ASN A 7 -10.99 21.90 24.69
N THR A 8 -11.08 20.89 25.56
CA THR A 8 -10.34 19.62 25.41
C THR A 8 -10.73 18.85 24.14
N THR A 9 -12.03 18.79 23.81
CA THR A 9 -12.50 18.07 22.61
C THR A 9 -12.00 18.76 21.34
N THR A 10 -12.07 20.09 21.27
CA THR A 10 -11.52 20.88 20.16
C THR A 10 -10.01 20.72 20.06
N ARG A 11 -9.29 20.74 21.19
CA ARG A 11 -7.83 20.56 21.21
C ARG A 11 -7.43 19.20 20.67
N ILE A 12 -8.05 18.10 21.11
CA ILE A 12 -7.65 16.76 20.64
C ILE A 12 -8.03 16.57 19.16
N ARG A 13 -9.16 17.11 18.69
CA ARG A 13 -9.49 17.13 17.25
C ARG A 13 -8.42 17.83 16.41
N LEU A 14 -7.98 19.02 16.85
CA LEU A 14 -6.88 19.75 16.20
C LEU A 14 -5.58 18.94 16.18
N TRP A 15 -5.27 18.19 17.25
CA TRP A 15 -4.08 17.34 17.30
C TRP A 15 -4.16 16.19 16.29
N LEU A 16 -5.33 15.57 16.12
CA LEU A 16 -5.52 14.56 15.09
C LEU A 16 -5.43 15.16 13.69
N GLU A 17 -6.10 16.29 13.44
CA GLU A 17 -6.05 16.98 12.15
C GLU A 17 -4.62 17.36 11.76
N LEU A 18 -3.83 17.88 12.71
CA LEU A 18 -2.41 18.17 12.51
C LEU A 18 -1.62 16.89 12.21
N SER A 19 -1.87 15.80 12.93
CA SER A 19 -1.15 14.54 12.70
C SER A 19 -1.53 13.89 11.35
N LEU A 20 -2.80 13.98 10.94
CA LEU A 20 -3.25 13.52 9.62
C LEU A 20 -2.73 14.44 8.49
N TYR A 21 -2.59 15.73 8.76
CA TYR A 21 -1.93 16.66 7.86
C TYR A 21 -0.46 16.28 7.69
N GLU A 22 0.27 15.93 8.76
CA GLU A 22 1.64 15.42 8.66
C GLU A 22 1.76 14.17 7.76
N LEU A 23 0.81 13.23 7.82
CA LEU A 23 0.81 12.05 6.94
C LEU A 23 0.70 12.40 5.46
N LYS A 24 0.01 13.49 5.11
CA LYS A 24 -0.09 13.95 3.72
C LYS A 24 1.28 14.30 3.13
N PHE A 25 2.25 14.68 3.97
CA PHE A 25 3.60 15.04 3.58
C PHE A 25 4.64 14.00 3.98
N VAL A 26 4.22 12.79 4.38
CA VAL A 26 5.14 11.65 4.40
C VAL A 26 5.60 11.46 2.97
N LYS A 27 6.78 11.98 2.69
CA LYS A 27 7.49 11.70 1.45
C LYS A 27 7.97 10.26 1.52
N VAL A 28 8.01 9.64 0.35
CA VAL A 28 8.72 8.38 0.07
C VAL A 28 10.17 8.39 0.60
N GLU A 29 10.78 9.57 0.69
CA GLU A 29 12.16 9.77 1.17
C GLU A 29 12.33 9.61 2.70
N ASP A 30 11.26 9.59 3.50
CA ASP A 30 11.33 9.30 4.93
C ASP A 30 11.48 7.78 5.13
N SER A 31 12.42 7.35 5.99
CA SER A 31 12.63 5.91 6.22
C SER A 31 11.35 5.19 6.63
N ALA A 32 11.20 3.94 6.18
CA ALA A 32 10.11 3.01 6.51
C ALA A 32 9.63 3.13 7.96
N LYS A 33 10.60 3.07 8.87
CA LYS A 33 10.43 3.13 10.30
C LYS A 33 9.86 4.46 10.78
N LEU A 34 10.33 5.59 10.25
CA LEU A 34 9.79 6.91 10.61
C LEU A 34 8.33 7.04 10.18
N THR A 35 8.00 6.53 8.99
CA THR A 35 6.61 6.50 8.51
C THR A 35 5.75 5.61 9.40
N ALA A 36 6.21 4.40 9.73
CA ALA A 36 5.51 3.49 10.63
C ALA A 36 5.31 4.06 12.05
N ASP A 37 6.31 4.73 12.61
CA ASP A 37 6.22 5.39 13.92
C ASP A 37 5.18 6.53 13.91
N ARG A 38 5.18 7.36 12.87
CA ARG A 38 4.18 8.43 12.69
C ARG A 38 2.77 7.85 12.60
N ILE A 39 2.60 6.83 11.76
CA ILE A 39 1.33 6.14 11.58
C ILE A 39 0.85 5.49 12.89
N THR A 40 1.75 4.86 13.64
CA THR A 40 1.46 4.24 14.95
C THR A 40 0.96 5.28 15.95
N ARG A 41 1.62 6.45 16.01
CA ARG A 41 1.18 7.56 16.86
C ARG A 41 -0.24 8.00 16.51
N ILE A 42 -0.54 8.12 15.22
CA ILE A 42 -1.86 8.57 14.74
C ILE A 42 -2.92 7.54 15.07
N HIS A 43 -2.61 6.26 14.91
CA HIS A 43 -3.48 5.17 15.37
C HIS A 43 -3.80 5.30 16.85
N ALA A 44 -2.79 5.49 17.70
CA ALA A 44 -2.98 5.63 19.14
C ALA A 44 -3.87 6.85 19.49
N ILE A 45 -3.66 8.00 18.83
CA ILE A 45 -4.49 9.19 19.00
C ILE A 45 -5.92 8.92 18.55
N PHE A 46 -6.10 8.30 17.38
CA PHE A 46 -7.40 8.00 16.80
C PHE A 46 -8.21 7.02 17.65
N GLN A 47 -7.58 5.95 18.12
CA GLN A 47 -8.19 4.96 19.00
C GLN A 47 -8.59 5.59 20.34
N THR A 48 -7.69 6.38 20.94
CA THR A 48 -7.98 7.11 22.18
C THR A 48 -9.15 8.07 22.01
N LEU A 49 -9.19 8.80 20.89
CA LEU A 49 -10.29 9.68 20.54
C LEU A 49 -11.60 8.93 20.39
N THR A 50 -11.57 7.78 19.70
CA THR A 50 -12.75 6.95 19.49
C THR A 50 -13.30 6.46 20.82
N LEU A 51 -12.45 5.92 21.71
CA LEU A 51 -12.86 5.50 23.05
C LEU A 51 -13.44 6.65 23.89
N LEU A 52 -12.78 7.81 23.92
CA LEU A 52 -13.19 8.94 24.76
C LEU A 52 -14.43 9.68 24.25
N LEU A 53 -14.75 9.56 22.95
CA LEU A 53 -15.78 10.35 22.28
C LEU A 53 -16.97 9.51 21.78
N ALA A 54 -16.80 8.19 21.56
CA ALA A 54 -17.90 7.30 21.25
C ALA A 54 -18.92 7.23 22.40
N GLU A 55 -18.45 7.28 23.65
CA GLU A 55 -19.31 7.31 24.85
C GLU A 55 -20.10 8.63 25.03
N LYS A 56 -19.75 9.69 24.29
CA LYS A 56 -20.35 11.03 24.48
C LYS A 56 -21.57 11.33 23.60
N GLU A 57 -22.04 10.37 22.81
CA GLU A 57 -23.32 10.37 22.05
C GLU A 57 -23.67 11.61 21.19
N SER A 58 -22.78 12.58 20.99
CA SER A 58 -23.08 13.66 20.05
C SER A 58 -22.89 13.16 18.62
N ILE A 59 -23.97 13.12 17.84
CA ILE A 59 -24.00 12.71 16.42
C ILE A 59 -22.88 13.38 15.61
N SER A 60 -22.65 14.67 15.83
CA SER A 60 -21.62 15.45 15.13
C SER A 60 -20.17 14.99 15.40
N THR A 61 -19.90 14.38 16.55
CA THR A 61 -18.57 13.84 16.85
C THR A 61 -18.35 12.49 16.18
N LYS A 62 -19.38 11.66 16.14
CA LYS A 62 -19.34 10.36 15.45
C LYS A 62 -19.14 10.55 13.95
N GLU A 63 -19.90 11.44 13.32
CA GLU A 63 -19.75 11.77 11.90
C GLU A 63 -18.34 12.30 11.57
N TRP A 64 -17.76 13.11 12.45
CA TRP A 64 -16.40 13.61 12.25
C TRP A 64 -15.37 12.48 12.35
N LEU A 65 -15.49 11.57 13.32
CA LEU A 65 -14.61 10.40 13.44
C LEU A 65 -14.72 9.49 12.21
N GLN A 66 -15.93 9.27 11.73
CA GLN A 66 -16.21 8.51 10.51
C GLN A 66 -15.51 9.11 9.28
N LYS A 67 -15.60 10.43 9.09
CA LYS A 67 -14.89 11.15 8.01
C LYS A 67 -13.37 11.09 8.18
N ALA A 68 -12.88 11.30 9.40
CA ALA A 68 -11.45 11.23 9.69
C ALA A 68 -10.89 9.83 9.44
N LEU A 69 -11.67 8.78 9.71
CA LEU A 69 -11.29 7.40 9.40
C LEU A 69 -11.09 7.22 7.89
N PHE A 70 -12.08 7.58 7.07
CA PHE A 70 -11.97 7.40 5.62
C PHE A 70 -10.85 8.24 5.00
N TYR A 71 -10.64 9.46 5.48
CA TYR A 71 -9.49 10.25 5.07
C TYR A 71 -8.16 9.56 5.45
N THR A 72 -8.11 8.93 6.62
CA THR A 72 -6.93 8.15 7.02
C THR A 72 -6.73 6.95 6.09
N ILE A 73 -7.79 6.21 5.77
CA ILE A 73 -7.77 5.08 4.82
C ILE A 73 -7.25 5.51 3.45
N GLU A 74 -7.71 6.64 2.91
CA GLU A 74 -7.21 7.22 1.67
C GLU A 74 -5.69 7.45 1.71
N LEU A 75 -5.19 8.04 2.80
CA LEU A 75 -3.76 8.28 2.98
C LEU A 75 -2.96 6.97 3.03
N PHE A 76 -3.46 5.96 3.73
CA PHE A 76 -2.82 4.64 3.76
C PHE A 76 -2.81 3.95 2.39
N ALA A 77 -3.93 3.98 1.68
CA ALA A 77 -4.03 3.40 0.35
C ALA A 77 -3.04 4.07 -0.62
N ARG A 78 -2.88 5.39 -0.53
CA ARG A 78 -1.86 6.14 -1.26
C ARG A 78 -0.44 5.69 -0.91
N ILE A 79 -0.11 5.62 0.38
CA ILE A 79 1.22 5.19 0.84
C ILE A 79 1.55 3.78 0.32
N LEU A 80 0.63 2.83 0.46
CA LEU A 80 0.84 1.46 -0.01
C LEU A 80 0.96 1.37 -1.53
N GLY A 81 0.10 2.08 -2.28
CA GLY A 81 0.16 2.06 -3.75
C GLY A 81 1.41 2.74 -4.30
N THR A 82 1.86 3.85 -3.71
CA THR A 82 3.12 4.51 -4.08
C THR A 82 4.32 3.61 -3.83
N ASN A 83 4.43 3.00 -2.63
CA ASN A 83 5.51 2.04 -2.34
C ASN A 83 5.50 0.87 -3.32
N LEU A 84 4.32 0.35 -3.69
CA LEU A 84 4.21 -0.75 -4.64
C LEU A 84 4.69 -0.33 -6.03
N LYS A 85 4.27 0.84 -6.51
CA LYS A 85 4.72 1.41 -7.78
C LYS A 85 6.25 1.56 -7.81
N GLU A 86 6.86 2.03 -6.73
CA GLU A 86 8.32 2.14 -6.65
C GLU A 86 9.02 0.79 -6.74
N CYS A 87 8.48 -0.25 -6.09
CA CYS A 87 9.00 -1.60 -6.26
C CYS A 87 8.90 -2.09 -7.71
N VAL A 88 7.82 -1.78 -8.43
CA VAL A 88 7.73 -2.12 -9.85
C VAL A 88 8.76 -1.32 -10.67
N ALA A 89 9.00 -0.05 -10.32
CA ALA A 89 10.00 0.77 -10.98
C ALA A 89 11.40 0.16 -10.84
N GLU A 90 11.76 -0.30 -9.63
CA GLU A 90 13.05 -0.97 -9.35
C GLU A 90 13.26 -2.25 -10.19
N LEU A 91 12.21 -3.05 -10.39
CA LEU A 91 12.27 -4.24 -11.25
C LEU A 91 12.66 -3.88 -12.69
N THR A 92 12.31 -2.67 -13.14
CA THR A 92 12.58 -2.17 -14.49
C THR A 92 13.77 -1.22 -14.59
N ALA A 93 14.45 -0.89 -13.49
CA ALA A 93 15.31 0.29 -13.49
C ALA A 93 16.59 0.20 -14.36
N ASP A 94 17.09 -1.00 -14.62
CA ASP A 94 18.21 -1.21 -15.56
C ASP A 94 17.77 -1.10 -17.05
N LEU A 95 16.47 -1.04 -17.34
CA LEU A 95 15.95 -0.83 -18.69
C LEU A 95 15.94 0.64 -19.13
N PHE A 96 16.05 1.56 -18.19
CA PHE A 96 15.85 3.00 -18.42
C PHE A 96 17.10 3.84 -18.13
N ASP A 97 18.27 3.22 -17.94
CA ASP A 97 19.59 3.89 -17.91
C ASP A 97 19.79 4.91 -16.75
N GLU A 98 19.17 4.66 -15.58
CA GLU A 98 19.31 5.52 -14.38
C GLU A 98 19.85 4.73 -13.17
N SER A 99 21.02 4.09 -13.33
CA SER A 99 21.54 3.09 -12.39
C SER A 99 22.42 3.61 -11.24
N GLU A 100 22.23 4.82 -10.72
CA GLU A 100 23.05 5.29 -9.57
C GLU A 100 22.27 5.73 -8.31
N ASN A 101 20.94 5.93 -8.38
CA ASN A 101 20.18 6.44 -7.21
C ASN A 101 18.86 5.71 -6.95
N LEU A 102 18.75 4.44 -7.31
CA LEU A 102 17.58 3.65 -6.94
C LEU A 102 17.61 3.42 -5.42
N LEU A 103 16.84 4.27 -4.73
CA LEU A 103 16.45 4.10 -3.35
C LEU A 103 15.95 2.67 -3.20
N LYS A 104 16.76 1.77 -2.63
CA LYS A 104 16.31 0.44 -2.22
C LYS A 104 15.03 0.62 -1.42
N VAL A 105 13.89 0.29 -2.01
CA VAL A 105 12.62 0.33 -1.30
C VAL A 105 12.77 -0.68 -0.18
N ASP A 106 12.83 -0.17 1.05
CA ASP A 106 13.00 -1.02 2.22
C ASP A 106 11.75 -1.92 2.32
N PRO A 107 11.87 -3.25 2.12
CA PRO A 107 10.73 -4.15 2.24
C PRO A 107 10.07 -4.08 3.63
N ASN A 108 10.75 -3.51 4.63
CA ASN A 108 10.20 -3.28 5.96
C ASN A 108 9.08 -2.21 6.00
N VAL A 109 8.98 -1.31 5.01
CA VAL A 109 7.88 -0.31 4.97
C VAL A 109 6.52 -1.03 4.98
N ARG A 110 6.41 -2.11 4.21
CA ARG A 110 5.15 -2.81 3.97
C ARG A 110 4.76 -3.67 5.15
N SER A 111 5.72 -4.39 5.74
CA SER A 111 5.52 -5.23 6.92
C SER A 111 5.19 -4.41 8.18
N GLU A 112 5.65 -3.16 8.26
CA GLU A 112 5.37 -2.27 9.41
C GLU A 112 4.05 -1.49 9.27
N ILE A 113 3.72 -0.99 8.07
CA ILE A 113 2.55 -0.11 7.88
C ILE A 113 1.24 -0.88 7.81
N LYS A 114 1.22 -2.01 7.09
CA LYS A 114 -0.01 -2.76 6.82
C LYS A 114 -0.73 -3.28 8.06
N PRO A 115 -0.04 -3.84 9.09
CA PRO A 115 -0.70 -4.23 10.33
C PRO A 115 -1.39 -3.05 11.02
N ILE A 116 -0.83 -1.84 10.93
CA ILE A 116 -1.44 -0.65 11.52
C ILE A 116 -2.66 -0.22 10.71
N PHE A 117 -2.61 -0.33 9.38
CA PHE A 117 -3.76 -0.07 8.52
C PHE A 117 -4.95 -0.99 8.85
N ILE A 118 -4.69 -2.28 9.05
CA ILE A 118 -5.72 -3.24 9.47
C ILE A 118 -6.33 -2.84 10.81
N LYS A 119 -5.52 -2.40 11.78
CA LYS A 119 -6.02 -1.92 13.08
C LYS A 119 -6.91 -0.69 12.92
N PHE A 120 -6.58 0.24 12.02
CA PHE A 120 -7.46 1.37 11.70
C PHE A 120 -8.81 0.95 11.15
N ILE A 121 -8.83 0.03 10.17
CA ILE A 121 -10.07 -0.52 9.62
C ILE A 121 -10.90 -1.16 10.74
N GLN A 122 -10.25 -1.86 11.66
CA GLN A 122 -10.89 -2.53 12.77
C GLN A 122 -11.60 -1.55 13.73
N ILE A 123 -11.04 -0.35 13.99
CA ILE A 123 -11.73 0.71 14.74
C ILE A 123 -13.05 1.08 14.06
N GLY A 124 -13.05 1.17 12.73
CA GLY A 124 -14.26 1.45 11.96
C GLY A 124 -15.33 0.37 12.13
N LEU A 125 -14.92 -0.89 12.00
CA LEU A 125 -15.81 -2.06 12.07
C LEU A 125 -16.38 -2.29 13.48
N ASP A 126 -15.57 -2.10 14.52
CA ASP A 126 -15.98 -2.41 15.88
C ASP A 126 -16.74 -1.27 16.55
N ASP A 127 -16.30 -0.02 16.35
CA ASP A 127 -16.71 1.10 17.20
C ASP A 127 -17.49 2.20 16.48
N LEU A 128 -17.35 2.35 15.15
CA LEU A 128 -17.87 3.51 14.43
C LEU A 128 -19.06 3.21 13.52
N TYR A 129 -19.08 2.08 12.82
CA TYR A 129 -20.11 1.78 11.83
C TYR A 129 -21.07 0.67 12.25
N ASN A 130 -22.29 0.74 11.74
CA ASN A 130 -23.27 -0.32 11.92
C ASN A 130 -22.98 -1.44 10.90
N PRO A 131 -23.00 -2.73 11.27
CA PRO A 131 -22.80 -3.84 10.34
C PRO A 131 -23.72 -3.86 9.12
N LYS A 132 -24.83 -3.12 9.15
CA LYS A 132 -25.78 -2.98 8.03
C LYS A 132 -25.54 -1.75 7.15
N SER A 133 -24.55 -0.91 7.45
CA SER A 133 -24.27 0.29 6.66
C SER A 133 -23.38 -0.03 5.46
N GLU A 134 -23.49 0.77 4.40
CA GLU A 134 -22.68 0.60 3.19
C GLU A 134 -21.19 0.80 3.51
N GLU A 135 -20.87 1.77 4.36
CA GLU A 135 -19.51 2.07 4.81
C GLU A 135 -18.86 0.89 5.52
N PHE A 136 -19.63 0.14 6.34
CA PHE A 136 -19.14 -1.08 6.96
C PHE A 136 -18.74 -2.12 5.89
N GLY A 137 -19.58 -2.29 4.87
CA GLY A 137 -19.29 -3.16 3.73
C GLY A 137 -18.02 -2.74 2.98
N VAL A 138 -17.82 -1.43 2.78
CA VAL A 138 -16.59 -0.88 2.18
C VAL A 138 -15.36 -1.22 3.04
N LEU A 139 -15.42 -1.06 4.36
CA LEU A 139 -14.32 -1.40 5.27
C LEU A 139 -13.96 -2.90 5.21
N GLU A 140 -14.95 -3.79 5.19
CA GLU A 140 -14.72 -5.23 5.00
C GLU A 140 -14.07 -5.52 3.64
N ASN A 141 -14.53 -4.84 2.59
CA ASN A 141 -13.95 -5.01 1.26
C ASN A 141 -12.50 -4.50 1.18
N ILE A 142 -12.17 -3.37 1.81
CA ILE A 142 -10.78 -2.87 1.92
C ILE A 142 -9.92 -3.92 2.64
N LYS A 143 -10.41 -4.53 3.72
CA LYS A 143 -9.70 -5.61 4.43
C LYS A 143 -9.45 -6.82 3.53
N GLN A 144 -10.38 -7.17 2.65
CA GLN A 144 -10.16 -8.22 1.63
C GLN A 144 -9.17 -7.78 0.55
N CYS A 145 -9.23 -6.52 0.10
CA CYS A 145 -8.26 -5.96 -0.85
C CYS A 145 -6.84 -6.00 -0.28
N LEU A 146 -6.66 -5.74 1.02
CA LEU A 146 -5.37 -5.89 1.69
C LEU A 146 -4.85 -7.33 1.69
N LYS A 147 -5.72 -8.35 1.71
CA LYS A 147 -5.29 -9.74 1.53
C LYS A 147 -4.85 -10.01 0.10
N ILE A 148 -5.56 -9.46 -0.88
CA ILE A 148 -5.15 -9.56 -2.31
C ILE A 148 -3.80 -8.85 -2.52
N PHE A 149 -3.60 -7.73 -1.82
CA PHE A 149 -2.32 -7.02 -1.80
C PHE A 149 -1.17 -7.93 -1.34
N ASP A 150 -1.35 -8.81 -0.32
CA ASP A 150 -0.31 -9.79 0.06
C ASP A 150 0.12 -10.66 -1.12
N TYR A 151 -0.85 -11.21 -1.86
CA TYR A 151 -0.55 -12.05 -3.02
C TYR A 151 0.20 -11.28 -4.11
N ILE A 152 -0.19 -10.03 -4.36
CA ILE A 152 0.52 -9.17 -5.32
C ILE A 152 1.97 -8.96 -4.89
N GLU A 153 2.21 -8.70 -3.60
CA GLU A 153 3.58 -8.57 -3.07
C GLU A 153 4.39 -9.87 -3.25
N GLU A 154 3.79 -11.02 -2.97
CA GLU A 154 4.44 -12.33 -3.16
C GLU A 154 4.81 -12.57 -4.64
N GLU A 155 3.95 -12.20 -5.59
CA GLU A 155 4.27 -12.31 -7.02
C GLU A 155 5.43 -11.40 -7.42
N PHE A 156 5.51 -10.19 -6.87
CA PHE A 156 6.65 -9.31 -7.10
C PHE A 156 7.96 -9.82 -6.50
N GLU A 157 7.92 -10.43 -5.32
CA GLU A 157 9.09 -11.08 -4.75
C GLU A 157 9.59 -12.24 -5.62
N LYS A 158 8.68 -13.00 -6.25
CA LYS A 158 9.03 -14.04 -7.23
C LYS A 158 9.65 -13.42 -8.48
N MET A 159 9.04 -12.37 -9.05
CA MET A 159 9.59 -11.67 -10.21
C MET A 159 10.99 -11.13 -9.91
N ASN A 160 11.22 -10.53 -8.74
CA ASN A 160 12.51 -9.98 -8.35
C ASN A 160 13.61 -11.05 -8.34
N LYS A 161 13.31 -12.28 -7.89
CA LYS A 161 14.27 -13.40 -7.94
C LYS A 161 14.68 -13.74 -9.36
N GLU A 162 13.74 -13.76 -10.29
CA GLU A 162 14.01 -14.01 -11.70
C GLU A 162 14.79 -12.84 -12.33
N VAL A 163 14.49 -11.60 -11.96
CA VAL A 163 15.23 -10.40 -12.40
C VAL A 163 16.69 -10.43 -11.91
N ILE A 164 16.93 -10.78 -10.65
CA ILE A 164 18.29 -10.95 -10.10
C ILE A 164 19.07 -11.99 -10.91
N TYR A 165 18.42 -13.10 -11.29
CA TYR A 165 19.04 -14.11 -12.13
C TYR A 165 19.38 -13.55 -13.53
N LEU A 166 18.43 -12.89 -14.20
CA LEU A 166 18.62 -12.30 -15.53
C LEU A 166 19.72 -11.23 -15.57
N ARG A 167 19.91 -10.51 -14.46
CA ARG A 167 20.96 -9.50 -14.28
C ARG A 167 22.33 -10.09 -13.92
N SER A 168 22.45 -11.42 -13.85
CA SER A 168 23.73 -12.08 -13.59
C SER A 168 24.73 -11.82 -14.71
N PRO A 169 26.01 -11.49 -14.40
CA PRO A 169 27.06 -11.29 -15.41
C PRO A 169 27.29 -12.50 -16.32
N ILE A 170 26.83 -13.69 -15.92
CA ILE A 170 26.88 -14.91 -16.74
C ILE A 170 26.16 -14.69 -18.09
N HIS A 171 25.13 -13.84 -18.10
CA HIS A 171 24.31 -13.56 -19.27
C HIS A 171 24.88 -12.49 -20.21
N ASP A 172 25.96 -11.80 -19.82
CA ASP A 172 26.67 -10.85 -20.71
C ASP A 172 27.46 -11.56 -21.82
N MET A 173 27.73 -12.86 -21.64
CA MET A 173 28.44 -13.70 -22.60
C MET A 173 27.51 -14.44 -23.56
N LEU A 174 26.20 -14.26 -23.46
CA LEU A 174 25.23 -14.92 -24.33
C LEU A 174 25.34 -14.41 -25.77
N ILE A 175 25.43 -15.35 -26.71
CA ILE A 175 25.49 -15.07 -28.16
C ILE A 175 24.13 -14.57 -28.66
N ASP A 176 23.04 -15.13 -28.12
CA ASP A 176 21.67 -14.67 -28.36
C ASP A 176 21.09 -14.05 -27.08
N ARG A 177 20.75 -12.74 -27.15
CA ARG A 177 20.12 -12.00 -26.04
C ARG A 177 18.60 -11.92 -26.16
N SER A 178 17.99 -12.57 -27.17
CA SER A 178 16.53 -12.54 -27.40
C SER A 178 15.71 -12.96 -26.18
N PRO A 179 16.07 -14.02 -25.42
CA PRO A 179 15.33 -14.40 -24.21
C PRO A 179 15.34 -13.33 -23.11
N ILE A 180 16.48 -12.64 -22.96
CA ILE A 180 16.62 -11.52 -22.00
C ILE A 180 15.76 -10.34 -22.43
N ASN A 181 15.79 -9.98 -23.72
CA ASN A 181 14.98 -8.89 -24.25
C ASN A 181 13.48 -9.16 -24.08
N ASN A 182 13.04 -10.41 -24.31
CA ASN A 182 11.65 -10.81 -24.09
C ASN A 182 11.26 -10.73 -22.61
N ALA A 183 12.15 -11.13 -21.69
CA ALA A 183 11.93 -10.98 -20.26
C ALA A 183 11.79 -9.51 -19.85
N PHE A 184 12.57 -8.62 -20.46
CA PHE A 184 12.47 -7.19 -20.22
C PHE A 184 11.18 -6.56 -20.75
N GLU A 185 10.68 -6.98 -21.91
CA GLU A 185 9.38 -6.55 -22.41
C GLU A 185 8.24 -6.99 -21.47
N ILE A 186 8.32 -8.18 -20.87
CA ILE A 186 7.37 -8.61 -19.83
C ILE A 186 7.39 -7.66 -18.63
N LEU A 187 8.57 -7.32 -18.11
CA LEU A 187 8.69 -6.40 -16.96
C LEU A 187 8.15 -5.00 -17.29
N LYS A 188 8.36 -4.53 -18.53
CA LYS A 188 7.82 -3.27 -19.02
C LYS A 188 6.29 -3.30 -19.11
N ASN A 189 5.70 -4.41 -19.52
CA ASN A 189 4.24 -4.58 -19.52
C ASN A 189 3.68 -4.50 -18.09
N VAL A 190 4.35 -5.13 -17.12
CA VAL A 190 3.99 -5.03 -15.69
C VAL A 190 4.07 -3.59 -15.20
N TRP A 191 5.12 -2.85 -15.56
CA TRP A 191 5.25 -1.43 -15.23
C TRP A 191 4.13 -0.58 -15.82
N ASN A 192 3.85 -0.73 -17.12
CA ASN A 192 2.80 0.02 -17.81
C ASN A 192 1.42 -0.24 -17.18
N MET A 193 1.12 -1.48 -16.85
CA MET A 193 -0.11 -1.83 -16.14
C MET A 193 -0.24 -1.07 -14.81
N PHE A 194 0.84 -0.90 -14.03
CA PHE A 194 0.80 -0.12 -12.78
C PHE A 194 0.69 1.38 -12.98
N GLN A 195 1.23 1.92 -14.07
CA GLN A 195 1.06 3.32 -14.44
C GLN A 195 -0.37 3.62 -14.87
N GLU A 196 -1.00 2.69 -15.60
CA GLU A 196 -2.36 2.84 -16.13
C GLU A 196 -3.44 2.48 -15.09
N THR A 197 -3.11 1.65 -14.09
CA THR A 197 -4.05 1.24 -13.05
C THR A 197 -4.09 2.23 -11.89
N TYR A 198 -5.31 2.65 -11.52
CA TYR A 198 -5.57 3.41 -10.29
C TYR A 198 -5.58 2.50 -9.06
N PHE A 199 -4.43 1.90 -8.74
CA PHE A 199 -4.28 0.91 -7.68
C PHE A 199 -4.65 1.47 -6.29
N GLU A 200 -4.22 2.70 -6.01
CA GLU A 200 -4.54 3.41 -4.77
C GLU A 200 -6.06 3.54 -4.60
N SER A 201 -6.76 3.94 -5.67
CA SER A 201 -8.21 4.13 -5.67
C SER A 201 -8.97 2.80 -5.55
N ALA A 202 -8.46 1.73 -6.16
CA ALA A 202 -9.03 0.40 -5.99
C ALA A 202 -8.93 -0.09 -4.54
N LEU A 203 -7.78 0.16 -3.89
CA LEU A 203 -7.57 -0.19 -2.49
C LEU A 203 -8.41 0.68 -1.54
N GLU A 204 -8.48 1.99 -1.77
CA GLU A 204 -9.28 2.95 -1.00
C GLU A 204 -10.77 2.63 -1.04
N SER A 205 -11.30 2.33 -2.23
CA SER A 205 -12.72 2.05 -2.43
C SER A 205 -13.13 0.62 -2.06
N GLY A 206 -12.17 -0.26 -1.75
CA GLY A 206 -12.45 -1.68 -1.54
C GLY A 206 -12.89 -2.40 -2.82
N SER A 207 -12.39 -2.00 -3.99
CA SER A 207 -12.72 -2.64 -5.27
C SER A 207 -12.02 -3.98 -5.42
N ILE A 208 -12.63 -5.04 -4.87
CA ILE A 208 -12.10 -6.40 -4.90
C ILE A 208 -11.90 -6.90 -6.34
N GLU A 209 -12.83 -6.59 -7.24
CA GLU A 209 -12.75 -7.03 -8.64
C GLU A 209 -11.53 -6.44 -9.36
N THR A 210 -11.30 -5.15 -9.17
CA THR A 210 -10.12 -4.47 -9.74
C THR A 210 -8.83 -5.07 -9.16
N MET A 211 -8.77 -5.26 -7.84
CA MET A 211 -7.61 -5.87 -7.18
C MET A 211 -7.34 -7.30 -7.68
N LYS A 212 -8.39 -8.12 -7.87
CA LYS A 212 -8.28 -9.47 -8.43
C LYS A 212 -7.79 -9.44 -9.88
N SER A 213 -8.32 -8.52 -10.70
CA SER A 213 -7.89 -8.38 -12.10
C SER A 213 -6.41 -8.07 -12.18
N VAL A 214 -5.92 -7.11 -11.38
CA VAL A 214 -4.50 -6.75 -11.30
C VAL A 214 -3.68 -7.95 -10.84
N CYS A 215 -4.09 -8.64 -9.78
CA CYS A 215 -3.40 -9.83 -9.27
C CYS A 215 -3.27 -10.94 -10.32
N LEU A 216 -4.34 -11.20 -11.09
CA LEU A 216 -4.32 -12.23 -12.15
C LEU A 216 -3.39 -11.84 -13.30
N GLN A 217 -3.37 -10.56 -13.69
CA GLN A 217 -2.47 -10.07 -14.72
C GLN A 217 -1.00 -10.17 -14.28
N ILE A 218 -0.67 -9.75 -13.05
CA ILE A 218 0.68 -9.89 -12.48
C ILE A 218 1.11 -11.35 -12.44
N SER A 219 0.25 -12.24 -11.94
CA SER A 219 0.55 -13.67 -11.87
C SER A 219 0.81 -14.26 -13.26
N SER A 220 0.04 -13.88 -14.27
CA SER A 220 0.28 -14.32 -15.65
C SER A 220 1.63 -13.84 -16.20
N GLU A 221 2.00 -12.58 -15.98
CA GLU A 221 3.31 -12.07 -16.40
C GLU A 221 4.46 -12.72 -15.60
N GLN A 222 4.24 -13.03 -14.32
CA GLN A 222 5.21 -13.74 -13.48
C GLN A 222 5.50 -15.14 -14.01
N GLU A 223 4.45 -15.88 -14.40
CA GLU A 223 4.58 -17.21 -14.99
C GLU A 223 5.33 -17.17 -16.32
N LYS A 224 5.04 -16.19 -17.19
CA LYS A 224 5.78 -15.99 -18.45
C LYS A 224 7.26 -15.70 -18.21
N LEU A 225 7.55 -14.80 -17.27
CA LEU A 225 8.92 -14.45 -16.90
C LEU A 225 9.68 -15.68 -16.40
N LYS A 226 9.04 -16.46 -15.53
CA LYS A 226 9.61 -17.70 -14.99
C LYS A 226 9.87 -18.75 -16.07
N ALA A 227 8.95 -18.93 -17.01
CA ALA A 227 9.14 -19.88 -18.11
C ALA A 227 10.38 -19.53 -18.94
N LEU A 228 10.57 -18.25 -19.26
CA LEU A 228 11.75 -17.76 -19.98
C LEU A 228 13.05 -17.97 -19.18
N THR A 229 13.04 -17.70 -17.88
CA THR A 229 14.24 -17.89 -17.05
C THR A 229 14.55 -19.35 -16.82
N ASP A 230 13.54 -20.23 -16.70
CA ASP A 230 13.75 -21.67 -16.54
C ASP A 230 14.31 -22.32 -17.82
N ASP A 231 13.93 -21.83 -18.99
CA ASP A 231 14.54 -22.26 -20.26
C ASP A 231 16.02 -21.81 -20.35
N LEU A 232 16.31 -20.55 -19.98
CA LEU A 232 17.70 -20.04 -19.91
C LEU A 232 18.60 -20.79 -18.92
N LYS A 233 18.04 -21.35 -17.84
CA LYS A 233 18.81 -22.13 -16.85
C LYS A 233 19.19 -23.53 -17.36
N ARG A 234 18.54 -24.02 -18.41
CA ARG A 234 18.73 -25.38 -18.95
C ARG A 234 19.77 -25.42 -20.07
N ASP A 235 20.01 -24.29 -20.72
CA ASP A 235 21.02 -24.09 -21.77
C ASP A 235 22.41 -23.75 -21.17
#